data_AF-A0A150PVW7-F1
#
_entry.id   AF-A0A150PVW7-F1
#
_cell.length_a   1.000
_cell.length_b   1.000
_cell.length_c   1.000
_cell.angle_alpha   90.00
_cell.angle_beta   90.00
_cell.angle_gamma   90.00
#
_symmetry.space_group_name_H-M   'P 1'
#
loop_
_entity.id
_entity.type
_entity.pdbx_description
1 polymer ?
#
loop_
_entity_poly.entity_id
_entity_poly.type
_entity_poly.pdbx_seq_one_letter_code
_entity_poly.pdbx_strand_id
1 'polypeptide(L)'
;MRELVKDLEARREQVRRMGGEERVAKQHARGKMTARERLAAFFDDGVHVEVGMHGTQMGLAAGPDGKDRPPADAVVCAFGKVDGRMVCAAAYDFTVKGGSIGQTGEEKVTRLRQMALRGRWPMVWFIDSGGARIDPGSMHPDSISLFAGSGHLFREQVHMSGVVPQVAAMVGPGAAGTAYIPGLADFVPMVKDVGSMALGGPPLVRAMTGEDISEQELGGSKVHATKSGVGDAEYASDAECIAAVKRYLSFFPSSCDEEPPRLPVTDPVERREESLLDLLPESPRRAYDMLKLIDAIVDHGERFDLKPRWARSIITCLARIGGQPVGIVANQPTQMGGILDVDASDKAARFMQICDAFNVPLVFLQDVPGFMIGSKVEHEGIIRHGAKMLHVMAAATVPKITVVVRKAYGAGYYVMCGRAYEPDLIVGWPTAEISVMGPEGMLGIAAKKMFGDAPPPPEVKQGMIEALQKNIDVMKVAGWGLIDDVIDPRDTRRAIAWGLELARKKRVERPEKKRGIIPV
;
A
#
# COMPACT_ATOMS: atom_id res chain seq x y z
N MET A 1 32.36 -33.56 22.45
CA MET A 1 31.32 -33.22 21.45
C MET A 1 29.90 -33.48 21.93
N ARG A 2 29.51 -34.70 22.33
CA ARG A 2 28.13 -35.00 22.78
C ARG A 2 27.64 -34.06 23.91
N GLU A 3 28.45 -33.84 24.94
CA GLU A 3 28.10 -32.90 26.02
C GLU A 3 27.94 -31.45 25.55
N LEU A 4 28.77 -30.99 24.61
CA LEU A 4 28.64 -29.64 24.04
C LEU A 4 27.34 -29.47 23.25
N VAL A 5 26.89 -30.51 22.56
CA VAL A 5 25.60 -30.51 21.85
C VAL A 5 24.43 -30.52 22.85
N LYS A 6 24.54 -31.29 23.95
CA LYS A 6 23.54 -31.30 25.02
C LYS A 6 23.41 -29.92 25.68
N ASP A 7 24.51 -29.25 25.98
CA ASP A 7 24.51 -27.87 26.50
C ASP A 7 23.92 -26.88 25.48
N LEU A 8 24.27 -27.00 24.20
CA LEU A 8 23.69 -26.18 23.12
C LEU A 8 22.16 -26.30 23.07
N GLU A 9 21.63 -27.53 23.10
CA GLU A 9 20.18 -27.75 23.08
C GLU A 9 19.49 -27.19 24.33
N ALA A 10 20.12 -27.30 25.51
CA ALA A 10 19.60 -26.68 26.73
C ALA A 10 19.54 -25.14 26.61
N ARG A 11 20.57 -24.51 26.03
CA ARG A 11 20.57 -23.06 25.76
C ARG A 11 19.53 -22.64 24.72
N ARG A 12 19.34 -23.46 23.67
CA ARG A 12 18.29 -23.23 22.67
C ARG A 12 16.91 -23.27 23.31
N GLU A 13 16.67 -24.23 24.18
CA GLU A 13 15.42 -24.35 24.91
C GLU A 13 15.16 -23.13 25.79
N GLN A 14 16.19 -22.65 26.51
CA GLN A 14 16.08 -21.42 27.29
C GLN A 14 15.72 -20.20 26.41
N VAL A 15 16.33 -20.06 25.23
CA VAL A 15 16.02 -18.96 24.30
C VAL A 15 14.60 -19.06 23.75
N ARG A 16 14.10 -20.28 23.48
CA ARG A 16 12.73 -20.49 22.98
C ARG A 16 11.65 -20.09 23.98
N ARG A 17 11.96 -20.07 25.27
CA ARG A 17 11.05 -19.57 26.33
C ARG A 17 10.81 -18.06 26.27
N MET A 18 11.56 -17.32 25.44
CA MET A 18 11.33 -15.87 25.24
C MET A 18 11.34 -15.11 26.57
N GLY A 19 10.35 -14.26 26.85
CA GLY A 19 10.20 -13.55 28.12
C GLY A 19 9.81 -14.41 29.33
N GLY A 20 9.69 -15.73 29.17
CA GLY A 20 9.20 -16.67 30.17
C GLY A 20 7.68 -16.86 30.15
N GLU A 21 7.21 -17.94 30.78
CA GLU A 21 5.82 -18.39 30.75
C GLU A 21 4.82 -17.31 31.16
N GLU A 22 5.11 -16.54 32.21
CA GLU A 22 4.23 -15.48 32.71
C GLU A 22 4.02 -14.37 31.66
N ARG A 23 5.08 -13.93 30.98
CA ARG A 23 5.00 -12.87 29.98
C ARG A 23 4.36 -13.36 28.68
N VAL A 24 4.61 -14.62 28.31
CA VAL A 24 3.93 -15.28 27.19
C VAL A 24 2.43 -15.41 27.48
N ALA A 25 2.03 -15.84 28.67
CA ALA A 25 0.62 -15.89 29.07
C ALA A 25 -0.04 -14.51 29.04
N LYS A 26 0.65 -13.45 29.48
CA LYS A 26 0.18 -12.06 29.35
C LYS A 26 0.04 -11.60 27.90
N GLN A 27 0.94 -12.01 27.01
CA GLN A 27 0.85 -11.72 25.57
C GLN A 27 -0.39 -12.42 24.97
N HIS A 28 -0.59 -13.70 25.26
CA HIS A 28 -1.76 -14.47 24.80
C HIS A 28 -3.07 -13.95 25.37
N ALA A 29 -3.10 -13.54 26.64
CA ALA A 29 -4.28 -12.93 27.27
C ALA A 29 -4.74 -11.62 26.60
N ARG A 30 -3.85 -10.97 25.84
CA ARG A 30 -4.16 -9.79 25.00
C ARG A 30 -4.61 -10.17 23.58
N GLY A 31 -4.80 -11.46 23.29
CA GLY A 31 -5.18 -11.98 21.97
C GLY A 31 -4.05 -11.97 20.94
N LYS A 32 -2.79 -11.86 21.39
CA LYS A 32 -1.62 -11.72 20.51
C LYS A 32 -0.82 -13.00 20.44
N MET A 33 -0.36 -13.36 19.23
CA MET A 33 0.67 -14.39 19.07
C MET A 33 2.04 -13.91 19.60
N THR A 34 2.90 -14.84 19.97
CA THR A 34 4.32 -14.59 20.22
C THR A 34 5.08 -14.43 18.90
N ALA A 35 6.31 -13.89 18.96
CA ALA A 35 7.16 -13.72 17.78
C ALA A 35 7.40 -15.04 17.02
N ARG A 36 7.62 -16.14 17.75
CA ARG A 36 7.89 -17.46 17.14
C ARG A 36 6.63 -18.11 16.56
N GLU A 37 5.48 -17.95 17.21
CA GLU A 37 4.19 -18.41 16.66
C GLU A 37 3.86 -17.70 15.34
N ARG A 38 4.11 -16.38 15.25
CA ARG A 38 3.92 -15.62 14.01
C ARG A 38 4.79 -16.14 12.88
N LEU A 39 6.07 -16.39 13.14
CA LEU A 39 6.98 -16.95 12.12
C LEU A 39 6.57 -18.37 11.70
N ALA A 40 6.16 -19.21 12.65
CA ALA A 40 5.66 -20.56 12.35
C ALA A 40 4.36 -20.54 11.52
N ALA A 41 3.45 -19.59 11.78
CA ALA A 41 2.25 -19.42 10.97
C ALA A 41 2.55 -18.82 9.59
N PHE A 42 3.60 -18.00 9.49
CA PHE A 42 3.98 -17.30 8.27
C PHE A 42 4.70 -18.18 7.25
N PHE A 43 5.67 -18.98 7.67
CA PHE A 43 6.40 -19.85 6.75
C PHE A 43 5.64 -21.14 6.43
N ASP A 44 5.89 -21.69 5.24
CA ASP A 44 5.29 -22.94 4.77
C ASP A 44 5.58 -24.08 5.75
N ASP A 45 4.52 -24.72 6.24
CA ASP A 45 4.56 -25.78 7.27
C ASP A 45 5.30 -25.39 8.56
N GLY A 46 5.47 -24.08 8.80
CA GLY A 46 6.30 -23.54 9.89
C GLY A 46 7.79 -23.77 9.73
N VAL A 47 8.26 -24.21 8.55
CA VAL A 47 9.67 -24.54 8.31
C VAL A 47 10.46 -23.27 7.98
N HIS A 48 11.40 -22.94 8.86
CA HIS A 48 12.27 -21.77 8.71
C HIS A 48 13.61 -21.97 9.41
N VAL A 49 14.59 -21.14 9.02
CA VAL A 49 15.91 -21.09 9.64
C VAL A 49 16.04 -19.78 10.40
N GLU A 50 16.21 -19.87 11.71
CA GLU A 50 16.47 -18.70 12.55
C GLU A 50 17.92 -18.23 12.40
N VAL A 51 18.08 -16.91 12.24
CA VAL A 51 19.36 -16.22 12.13
C VAL A 51 19.68 -15.54 13.46
N GLY A 52 20.82 -15.91 14.05
CA GLY A 52 21.30 -15.28 15.29
C GLY A 52 20.47 -15.62 16.53
N MET A 53 19.96 -16.85 16.64
CA MET A 53 19.17 -17.31 17.79
C MET A 53 19.83 -17.01 19.15
N HIS A 54 21.14 -17.20 19.25
CA HIS A 54 21.91 -16.98 20.48
C HIS A 54 22.32 -15.52 20.70
N GLY A 55 21.93 -14.59 19.82
CA GLY A 55 22.21 -13.17 20.00
C GLY A 55 21.57 -12.65 21.29
N THR A 56 22.36 -11.95 22.09
CA THR A 56 21.97 -11.39 23.38
C THR A 56 22.96 -10.28 23.77
N GLN A 57 22.64 -9.51 24.80
CA GLN A 57 23.55 -8.50 25.34
C GLN A 57 24.84 -9.16 25.87
N MET A 58 25.99 -8.56 25.52
CA MET A 58 27.33 -9.03 25.88
C MET A 58 28.18 -7.86 26.39
N GLY A 59 29.27 -8.17 27.11
CA GLY A 59 30.18 -7.15 27.63
C GLY A 59 29.46 -6.18 28.58
N LEU A 60 29.74 -4.88 28.45
CA LEU A 60 29.12 -3.83 29.27
C LEU A 60 27.59 -3.78 29.11
N ALA A 61 27.07 -4.15 27.93
CA ALA A 61 25.64 -4.17 27.70
C ALA A 61 24.94 -5.26 28.53
N ALA A 62 25.62 -6.31 28.98
CA ALA A 62 25.02 -7.38 29.79
C ALA A 62 24.84 -7.01 31.28
N GLY A 63 25.06 -5.73 31.62
CA GLY A 63 25.01 -5.21 32.98
C GLY A 63 26.25 -5.57 33.82
N PRO A 64 26.37 -5.02 35.03
CA PRO A 64 27.56 -5.16 35.88
C PRO A 64 27.91 -6.60 36.25
N ASP A 65 26.92 -7.49 36.35
CA ASP A 65 27.08 -8.91 36.67
C ASP A 65 27.09 -9.82 35.43
N GLY A 66 26.92 -9.25 34.22
CA GLY A 66 26.90 -9.96 32.95
C GLY A 66 25.69 -10.87 32.74
N LYS A 67 24.63 -10.72 33.56
CA LYS A 67 23.44 -11.60 33.54
C LYS A 67 22.26 -11.04 32.78
N ASP A 68 22.25 -9.75 32.42
CA ASP A 68 21.20 -9.20 31.55
C ASP A 68 21.37 -9.73 30.13
N ARG A 69 20.80 -10.91 29.88
CA ARG A 69 20.91 -11.66 28.63
C ARG A 69 19.52 -11.91 28.07
N PRO A 70 18.86 -10.89 27.48
CA PRO A 70 17.54 -11.07 26.87
C PRO A 70 17.63 -12.13 25.74
N PRO A 71 16.74 -13.13 25.74
CA PRO A 71 16.66 -14.12 24.67
C PRO A 71 16.50 -13.48 23.29
N ALA A 72 17.32 -13.92 22.34
CA ALA A 72 17.34 -13.44 20.95
C ALA A 72 17.46 -11.90 20.81
N ASP A 73 17.85 -11.20 21.87
CA ASP A 73 17.85 -9.74 21.99
C ASP A 73 16.52 -9.05 21.61
N ALA A 74 15.40 -9.69 21.93
CA ALA A 74 14.02 -9.22 21.68
C ALA A 74 13.54 -9.18 20.22
N VAL A 75 14.25 -9.83 19.29
CA VAL A 75 13.81 -9.99 17.90
C VAL A 75 14.22 -11.34 17.34
N VAL A 76 13.25 -12.07 16.78
CA VAL A 76 13.49 -13.35 16.09
C VAL A 76 13.61 -13.06 14.60
N CYS A 77 14.79 -13.33 14.04
CA CYS A 77 15.07 -13.16 12.61
C CYS A 77 15.07 -14.53 11.94
N ALA A 78 14.36 -14.69 10.83
CA ALA A 78 14.29 -15.95 10.13
C ALA A 78 14.20 -15.77 8.62
N PHE A 79 14.57 -16.81 7.89
CA PHE A 79 14.22 -16.96 6.49
C PHE A 79 13.61 -18.35 6.26
N GLY A 80 12.74 -18.45 5.26
CA GLY A 80 12.02 -19.66 4.94
C GLY A 80 11.23 -19.49 3.65
N LYS A 81 10.35 -20.43 3.35
CA LYS A 81 9.48 -20.35 2.17
C LYS A 81 8.09 -19.84 2.55
N VAL A 82 7.49 -19.08 1.66
CA VAL A 82 6.07 -18.69 1.67
C VAL A 82 5.54 -18.92 0.26
N ASP A 83 4.56 -19.80 0.13
CA ASP A 83 4.06 -20.29 -1.16
C ASP A 83 5.20 -20.76 -2.09
N GLY A 84 6.18 -21.47 -1.50
CA GLY A 84 7.34 -22.02 -2.19
C GLY A 84 8.49 -21.03 -2.44
N ARG A 85 8.32 -19.74 -2.15
CA ARG A 85 9.30 -18.68 -2.45
C ARG A 85 10.05 -18.24 -1.20
N MET A 86 11.35 -17.97 -1.34
CA MET A 86 12.19 -17.51 -0.22
C MET A 86 11.77 -16.13 0.25
N VAL A 87 11.61 -15.97 1.57
CA VAL A 87 11.25 -14.71 2.23
C VAL A 87 12.07 -14.57 3.53
N CYS A 88 12.50 -13.34 3.82
CA CYS A 88 13.09 -12.97 5.10
C CYS A 88 12.03 -12.34 6.01
N ALA A 89 12.02 -12.70 7.30
CA ALA A 89 11.11 -12.13 8.28
C ALA A 89 11.79 -11.81 9.61
N ALA A 90 11.50 -10.62 10.16
CA ALA A 90 11.89 -10.23 11.51
C ALA A 90 10.63 -10.05 12.38
N ALA A 91 10.55 -10.75 13.50
CA ALA A 91 9.45 -10.64 14.45
C ALA A 91 9.95 -10.12 15.79
N TYR A 92 9.51 -8.92 16.17
CA TYR A 92 9.84 -8.34 17.47
C TYR A 92 9.04 -9.05 18.58
N ASP A 93 9.73 -9.32 19.68
CA ASP A 93 9.19 -10.09 20.80
C ASP A 93 8.91 -9.19 22.00
N PHE A 94 7.66 -8.78 22.14
CA PHE A 94 7.22 -7.90 23.22
C PHE A 94 7.43 -8.49 24.62
N THR A 95 7.52 -9.82 24.74
CA THR A 95 7.74 -10.48 26.04
C THR A 95 9.16 -10.26 26.55
N VAL A 96 10.11 -9.94 25.67
CA VAL A 96 11.51 -9.68 26.00
C VAL A 96 11.77 -8.17 25.91
N LYS A 97 11.97 -7.50 27.05
CA LYS A 97 12.23 -6.04 27.13
C LYS A 97 11.29 -5.19 26.27
N GLY A 98 10.01 -5.55 26.21
CA GLY A 98 9.00 -4.82 25.43
C GLY A 98 9.26 -4.83 23.91
N GLY A 99 9.99 -5.80 23.38
CA GLY A 99 10.33 -5.87 21.95
C GLY A 99 11.28 -4.76 21.50
N SER A 100 11.92 -4.07 22.44
CA SER A 100 12.75 -2.90 22.15
C SER A 100 13.97 -3.23 21.28
N ILE A 101 14.34 -2.30 20.40
CA ILE A 101 15.52 -2.41 19.53
C ILE A 101 16.78 -2.26 20.38
N GLY A 102 17.42 -3.40 20.69
CA GLY A 102 18.76 -3.46 21.26
C GLY A 102 19.84 -3.55 20.19
N GLN A 103 21.09 -3.28 20.57
CA GLN A 103 22.23 -3.30 19.64
C GLN A 103 22.41 -4.66 18.96
N THR A 104 22.32 -5.77 19.70
CA THR A 104 22.54 -7.11 19.12
C THR A 104 21.35 -7.54 18.26
N GLY A 105 20.14 -7.15 18.64
CA GLY A 105 18.94 -7.33 17.86
C GLY A 105 19.05 -6.62 16.52
N GLU A 106 19.54 -5.37 16.53
CA GLU A 106 19.73 -4.60 15.29
C GLU A 106 20.82 -5.18 14.38
N GLU A 107 21.92 -5.71 14.93
CA GLU A 107 22.92 -6.45 14.15
C GLU A 107 22.32 -7.68 13.46
N LYS A 108 21.41 -8.39 14.15
CA LYS A 108 20.69 -9.54 13.56
C LYS A 108 19.77 -9.12 12.42
N VAL A 109 18.98 -8.05 12.61
CA VAL A 109 18.07 -7.57 11.55
C VAL A 109 18.88 -6.98 10.39
N THR A 110 20.00 -6.30 10.65
CA THR A 110 20.97 -5.86 9.62
C THR A 110 21.44 -7.04 8.77
N ARG A 111 21.86 -8.13 9.41
CA ARG A 111 22.26 -9.35 8.70
C ARG A 111 21.12 -9.89 7.82
N LEU A 112 19.89 -9.89 8.34
CA LEU A 112 18.72 -10.36 7.62
C LEU A 112 18.38 -9.48 6.40
N ARG A 113 18.43 -8.14 6.54
CA ARG A 113 18.23 -7.19 5.42
C ARG A 113 19.31 -7.36 4.35
N GLN A 114 20.57 -7.57 4.74
CA GLN A 114 21.64 -7.89 3.80
C GLN A 114 21.39 -9.21 3.04
N MET A 115 20.83 -10.22 3.71
CA MET A 115 20.45 -11.48 3.07
C MET A 115 19.29 -11.28 2.10
N ALA A 116 18.25 -10.54 2.49
CA ALA A 116 17.10 -10.21 1.63
C ALA A 116 17.56 -9.48 0.36
N LEU A 117 18.38 -8.44 0.49
CA LEU A 117 18.87 -7.65 -0.64
C LEU A 117 19.78 -8.45 -1.57
N ARG A 118 20.73 -9.24 -1.04
CA ARG A 118 21.63 -10.09 -1.86
C ARG A 118 20.89 -11.24 -2.51
N GLY A 119 19.94 -11.85 -1.79
CA GLY A 119 19.14 -12.97 -2.26
C GLY A 119 18.01 -12.57 -3.19
N ARG A 120 17.68 -11.27 -3.28
CA ARG A 120 16.50 -10.74 -3.98
C ARG A 120 15.20 -11.36 -3.43
N TRP A 121 15.08 -11.37 -2.11
CA TRP A 121 13.93 -11.95 -1.39
C TRP A 121 13.09 -10.88 -0.70
N PRO A 122 11.75 -11.00 -0.68
CA PRO A 122 10.89 -10.13 0.11
C PRO A 122 11.29 -10.07 1.58
N MET A 123 11.01 -8.93 2.21
CA MET A 123 11.29 -8.69 3.62
C MET A 123 10.01 -8.34 4.38
N VAL A 124 9.75 -9.07 5.46
CA VAL A 124 8.56 -8.89 6.32
C VAL A 124 8.99 -8.54 7.74
N TRP A 125 8.37 -7.52 8.31
CA TRP A 125 8.49 -7.19 9.73
C TRP A 125 7.17 -7.42 10.45
N PHE A 126 7.20 -8.19 11.53
CA PHE A 126 6.12 -8.27 12.50
C PHE A 126 6.47 -7.35 13.68
N ILE A 127 5.89 -6.15 13.68
CA ILE A 127 6.20 -5.09 14.64
C ILE A 127 5.34 -5.25 15.89
N ASP A 128 6.04 -5.43 17.02
CA ASP A 128 5.49 -5.51 18.36
C ASP A 128 6.56 -5.02 19.34
N SER A 129 6.80 -3.72 19.33
CA SER A 129 7.99 -3.08 19.90
C SER A 129 7.70 -1.72 20.54
N GLY A 130 8.26 -1.51 21.74
CA GLY A 130 8.29 -0.22 22.41
C GLY A 130 9.25 0.81 21.81
N GLY A 131 9.99 0.49 20.73
CA GLY A 131 10.96 1.38 20.09
C GLY A 131 12.40 1.12 20.53
N ALA A 132 13.22 2.17 20.58
CA ALA A 132 14.64 2.06 20.96
C ALA A 132 14.79 1.57 22.42
N ARG A 133 15.75 0.67 22.66
CA ARG A 133 16.01 0.18 24.02
C ARG A 133 16.75 1.26 24.83
N ILE A 134 16.12 1.68 25.92
CA ILE A 134 16.71 2.56 26.93
C ILE A 134 16.62 1.82 28.26
N ASP A 135 17.76 1.42 28.81
CA ASP A 135 17.88 0.75 30.11
C ASP A 135 18.61 1.69 31.09
N PRO A 136 17.89 2.53 31.87
CA PRO A 136 18.50 3.57 32.70
C PRO A 136 19.48 3.05 33.76
N GLY A 137 19.31 1.80 34.20
CA GLY A 137 20.17 1.16 35.23
C GLY A 137 21.37 0.40 34.67
N SER A 138 21.51 0.28 33.35
CA SER A 138 22.50 -0.60 32.71
C SER A 138 23.38 0.13 31.70
N MET A 139 23.06 1.38 31.39
CA MET A 139 23.78 2.19 30.40
C MET A 139 24.75 3.16 31.09
N HIS A 140 25.99 3.17 30.61
CA HIS A 140 26.93 4.25 30.93
C HIS A 140 26.38 5.58 30.40
N PRO A 141 26.54 6.73 31.08
CA PRO A 141 26.01 8.03 30.63
C PRO A 141 26.35 8.37 29.17
N ASP A 142 27.58 8.08 28.74
CA ASP A 142 28.03 8.31 27.35
C ASP A 142 27.26 7.48 26.31
N SER A 143 26.59 6.39 26.72
CA SER A 143 25.80 5.54 25.81
C SER A 143 24.67 6.30 25.14
N ILE A 144 24.19 7.38 25.76
CA ILE A 144 23.17 8.26 25.17
C ILE A 144 23.73 8.93 23.90
N SER A 145 24.98 9.40 23.93
CA SER A 145 25.65 10.03 22.79
C SER A 145 26.01 9.05 21.67
N LEU A 146 26.05 7.75 21.95
CA LEU A 146 26.27 6.71 20.92
C LEU A 146 25.10 6.58 19.94
N PHE A 147 23.96 7.23 20.20
CA PHE A 147 22.84 7.28 19.26
C PHE A 147 23.23 7.84 17.87
N ALA A 148 24.30 8.65 17.78
CA ALA A 148 24.86 9.11 16.51
C ALA A 148 25.32 7.96 15.59
N GLY A 149 25.62 6.77 16.14
CA GLY A 149 25.93 5.55 15.38
C GLY A 149 24.71 4.71 14.99
N SER A 150 23.49 5.21 15.17
CA SER A 150 22.25 4.51 14.81
C SER A 150 21.72 4.91 13.42
N GLY A 151 20.56 4.40 13.02
CA GLY A 151 19.87 4.78 11.77
C GLY A 151 20.22 3.95 10.53
N HIS A 152 21.16 2.99 10.64
CA HIS A 152 21.48 2.03 9.58
C HIS A 152 20.23 1.33 9.02
N LEU A 153 19.30 0.97 9.90
CA LEU A 153 18.04 0.31 9.56
C LEU A 153 17.25 1.05 8.47
N PHE A 154 17.12 2.37 8.58
CA PHE A 154 16.34 3.18 7.66
C PHE A 154 17.05 3.33 6.33
N ARG A 155 18.38 3.54 6.37
CA ARG A 155 19.21 3.60 5.16
C ARG A 155 19.10 2.30 4.36
N GLU A 156 19.19 1.17 5.04
CA GLU A 156 19.11 -0.16 4.42
C GLU A 156 17.71 -0.43 3.87
N GLN A 157 16.65 -0.05 4.60
CA GLN A 157 15.27 -0.17 4.11
C GLN A 157 15.02 0.66 2.85
N VAL A 158 15.53 1.89 2.81
CA VAL A 158 15.48 2.74 1.61
C VAL A 158 16.23 2.11 0.44
N HIS A 159 17.37 1.46 0.67
CA HIS A 159 18.10 0.75 -0.39
C HIS A 159 17.35 -0.49 -0.93
N MET A 160 16.48 -1.09 -0.12
CA MET A 160 15.60 -2.20 -0.55
C MET A 160 14.33 -1.73 -1.25
N SER A 161 13.95 -0.44 -1.13
CA SER A 161 12.72 0.12 -1.70
C SER A 161 12.71 0.01 -3.22
N GLY A 162 11.64 -0.57 -3.76
CA GLY A 162 11.51 -0.87 -5.19
C GLY A 162 12.46 -1.97 -5.70
N VAL A 163 13.19 -2.64 -4.81
CA VAL A 163 14.12 -3.74 -5.17
C VAL A 163 13.55 -5.09 -4.76
N VAL A 164 13.05 -5.20 -3.53
CA VAL A 164 12.30 -6.36 -3.03
C VAL A 164 11.02 -5.88 -2.35
N PRO A 165 9.90 -6.63 -2.41
CA PRO A 165 8.68 -6.27 -1.69
C PRO A 165 8.91 -6.19 -0.18
N GLN A 166 8.40 -5.15 0.46
CA GLN A 166 8.58 -4.87 1.88
C GLN A 166 7.24 -4.73 2.61
N VAL A 167 7.01 -5.56 3.63
CA VAL A 167 5.76 -5.55 4.42
C VAL A 167 6.07 -5.31 5.89
N ALA A 168 5.38 -4.36 6.52
CA ALA A 168 5.51 -4.10 7.96
C ALA A 168 4.16 -4.29 8.64
N ALA A 169 3.92 -5.49 9.15
CA ALA A 169 2.71 -5.86 9.86
C ALA A 169 2.73 -5.33 11.29
N MET A 170 1.74 -4.52 11.62
CA MET A 170 1.55 -3.96 12.97
C MET A 170 0.71 -4.91 13.80
N VAL A 171 1.40 -5.78 14.52
CA VAL A 171 0.84 -6.84 15.36
C VAL A 171 0.98 -6.51 16.86
N GLY A 172 1.26 -5.24 17.14
CA GLY A 172 1.45 -4.64 18.46
C GLY A 172 1.83 -3.17 18.32
N PRO A 173 2.29 -2.53 19.41
CA PRO A 173 2.77 -1.16 19.35
C PRO A 173 4.04 -1.02 18.50
N GLY A 174 4.21 0.15 17.91
CA GLY A 174 5.42 0.58 17.21
C GLY A 174 5.66 2.07 17.44
N ALA A 175 6.53 2.40 18.40
CA ALA A 175 6.84 3.78 18.74
C ALA A 175 8.15 4.26 18.08
N ALA A 176 8.24 5.57 17.84
CA ALA A 176 9.45 6.28 17.39
C ALA A 176 10.10 5.61 16.16
N GLY A 177 11.31 5.05 16.32
CA GLY A 177 12.04 4.41 15.21
C GLY A 177 11.28 3.24 14.57
N THR A 178 10.51 2.47 15.35
CA THR A 178 9.70 1.37 14.81
C THR A 178 8.45 1.83 14.07
N ALA A 179 8.04 3.10 14.20
CA ALA A 179 6.98 3.71 13.39
C ALA A 179 7.46 4.11 11.99
N TYR A 180 8.77 4.32 11.79
CA TYR A 180 9.31 4.61 10.46
C TYR A 180 9.47 3.36 9.59
N ILE A 181 9.61 2.17 10.19
CA ILE A 181 9.64 0.90 9.44
C ILE A 181 8.37 0.74 8.58
N PRO A 182 7.14 0.83 9.13
CA PRO A 182 5.93 0.81 8.30
C PRO A 182 5.78 2.03 7.41
N GLY A 183 6.22 3.23 7.84
CA GLY A 183 6.20 4.41 6.98
C GLY A 183 7.01 4.26 5.67
N LEU A 184 8.03 3.40 5.69
CA LEU A 184 8.89 3.08 4.55
C LEU A 184 8.50 1.76 3.84
N ALA A 185 7.55 0.99 4.35
CA ALA A 185 7.12 -0.29 3.77
C ALA A 185 6.11 -0.10 2.64
N ASP A 186 5.97 -1.10 1.78
CA ASP A 186 5.04 -1.09 0.64
C ASP A 186 3.61 -1.47 1.06
N PHE A 187 3.49 -2.26 2.13
CA PHE A 187 2.21 -2.65 2.73
C PHE A 187 2.29 -2.70 4.26
N VAL A 188 1.29 -2.10 4.90
CA VAL A 188 1.19 -1.93 6.36
C VAL A 188 -0.16 -2.47 6.85
N PRO A 189 -0.29 -3.81 6.98
CA PRO A 189 -1.47 -4.41 7.60
C PRO A 189 -1.42 -4.21 9.12
N MET A 190 -2.56 -3.92 9.73
CA MET A 190 -2.64 -3.65 11.18
C MET A 190 -3.68 -4.56 11.84
N VAL A 191 -3.33 -5.16 12.98
CA VAL A 191 -4.29 -5.89 13.80
C VAL A 191 -5.16 -4.89 14.56
N LYS A 192 -6.47 -5.03 14.42
CA LYS A 192 -7.46 -4.13 15.03
C LYS A 192 -7.32 -4.13 16.55
N ASP A 193 -7.41 -2.95 17.16
CA ASP A 193 -7.31 -2.70 18.61
C ASP A 193 -6.01 -3.19 19.29
N VAL A 194 -5.03 -3.67 18.50
CA VAL A 194 -3.73 -4.21 18.95
C VAL A 194 -2.58 -3.44 18.33
N GLY A 195 -2.60 -3.30 17.00
CA GLY A 195 -1.58 -2.59 16.23
C GLY A 195 -1.71 -1.08 16.43
N SER A 196 -0.62 -0.43 16.82
CA SER A 196 -0.54 1.02 16.95
C SER A 196 0.82 1.54 16.51
N MET A 197 0.88 2.77 15.98
CA MET A 197 2.15 3.44 15.70
C MET A 197 2.10 4.94 15.93
N ALA A 198 3.18 5.50 16.47
CA ALA A 198 3.30 6.94 16.65
C ALA A 198 4.78 7.35 16.78
N LEU A 199 5.10 8.59 16.42
CA LEU A 199 6.46 9.13 16.64
C LEU A 199 6.80 9.26 18.13
N GLY A 200 5.79 9.53 18.96
CA GLY A 200 5.89 9.54 20.41
C GLY A 200 4.67 8.87 21.02
N GLY A 201 4.85 8.05 22.06
CA GLY A 201 3.73 7.46 22.78
C GLY A 201 2.95 8.48 23.63
N PRO A 202 1.76 8.12 24.14
CA PRO A 202 0.92 9.00 24.94
C PRO A 202 1.63 9.76 26.08
N PRO A 203 2.54 9.15 26.87
CA PRO A 203 3.22 9.88 27.93
C PRO A 203 4.07 11.05 27.41
N LEU A 204 4.70 10.90 26.23
CA LEU A 204 5.50 11.95 25.61
C LEU A 204 4.62 13.05 25.04
N VAL A 205 3.50 12.69 24.40
CA VAL A 205 2.51 13.65 23.89
C VAL A 205 2.00 14.52 25.04
N ARG A 206 1.52 13.91 26.13
CA ARG A 206 1.06 14.63 27.32
C ARG A 206 2.11 15.56 27.90
N ALA A 207 3.36 15.08 28.02
CA ALA A 207 4.44 15.88 28.57
C ALA A 207 4.80 17.11 27.71
N MET A 208 4.68 17.01 26.38
CA MET A 208 5.13 18.05 25.45
C MET A 208 4.00 18.98 24.98
N THR A 209 2.78 18.49 24.84
CA THR A 209 1.63 19.26 24.32
C THR A 209 0.54 19.49 25.36
N GLY A 210 0.57 18.77 26.48
CA GLY A 210 -0.51 18.78 27.49
C GLY A 210 -1.74 17.95 27.10
N GLU A 211 -1.74 17.31 25.94
CA GLU A 211 -2.86 16.50 25.44
C GLU A 211 -2.91 15.13 26.14
N ASP A 212 -4.08 14.77 26.69
CA ASP A 212 -4.34 13.46 27.28
C ASP A 212 -5.10 12.60 26.27
N ILE A 213 -4.43 11.60 25.71
CA ILE A 213 -4.94 10.77 24.61
C ILE A 213 -4.50 9.32 24.81
N SER A 214 -5.35 8.35 24.47
CA SER A 214 -4.97 6.94 24.54
C SER A 214 -4.09 6.52 23.36
N GLU A 215 -3.40 5.37 23.48
CA GLU A 215 -2.56 4.83 22.40
C GLU A 215 -3.35 4.57 21.11
N GLN A 216 -4.57 4.03 21.24
CA GLN A 216 -5.42 3.70 20.09
C GLN A 216 -6.04 4.96 19.45
N GLU A 217 -6.34 6.00 20.24
CA GLU A 217 -6.82 7.28 19.72
C GLU A 217 -5.72 8.10 19.05
N LEU A 218 -4.49 7.98 19.54
CA LEU A 218 -3.32 8.66 18.97
C LEU A 218 -2.88 8.02 17.64
N GLY A 219 -2.72 6.69 17.63
CA GLY A 219 -2.06 5.98 16.55
C GLY A 219 -2.55 4.55 16.37
N GLY A 220 -3.78 4.25 16.75
CA GLY A 220 -4.38 2.94 16.52
C GLY A 220 -4.67 2.66 15.04
N SER A 221 -4.91 1.40 14.73
CA SER A 221 -5.20 0.94 13.36
C SER A 221 -6.33 1.72 12.66
N LYS A 222 -7.40 2.07 13.37
CA LYS A 222 -8.50 2.91 12.86
C LYS A 222 -8.04 4.30 12.43
N VAL A 223 -7.16 4.94 13.19
CA VAL A 223 -6.60 6.26 12.85
C VAL A 223 -5.79 6.16 11.56
N HIS A 224 -4.91 5.17 11.47
CA HIS A 224 -4.03 5.01 10.33
C HIS A 224 -4.73 4.54 9.05
N ALA A 225 -5.80 3.76 9.16
CA ALA A 225 -6.53 3.25 8.01
C ALA A 225 -7.65 4.19 7.52
N THR A 226 -7.95 5.28 8.23
CA THR A 226 -9.04 6.21 7.88
C THR A 226 -8.67 7.69 7.86
N LYS A 227 -7.62 8.10 8.57
CA LYS A 227 -7.20 9.51 8.69
C LYS A 227 -5.81 9.77 8.10
N SER A 228 -4.77 9.15 8.66
CA SER A 228 -3.40 9.47 8.25
C SER A 228 -2.92 8.71 7.01
N GLY A 229 -3.63 7.66 6.60
CA GLY A 229 -3.30 6.89 5.39
C GLY A 229 -2.06 6.00 5.51
N VAL A 230 -1.38 5.93 6.66
CA VAL A 230 -0.18 5.08 6.83
C VAL A 230 -0.55 3.59 6.79
N GLY A 231 -1.64 3.20 7.46
CA GLY A 231 -2.12 1.82 7.51
C GLY A 231 -2.89 1.46 6.24
N ASP A 232 -2.64 0.28 5.69
CA ASP A 232 -3.29 -0.19 4.47
C ASP A 232 -4.63 -0.89 4.72
N ALA A 233 -4.69 -1.72 5.75
CA ALA A 233 -5.91 -2.46 6.10
C ALA A 233 -5.91 -2.87 7.58
N GLU A 234 -7.11 -3.07 8.12
CA GLU A 234 -7.32 -3.63 9.46
C GLU A 234 -7.72 -5.09 9.35
N TYR A 235 -7.16 -5.93 10.22
CA TYR A 235 -7.45 -7.36 10.34
C TYR A 235 -7.82 -7.71 11.78
N ALA A 236 -8.69 -8.70 11.98
CA ALA A 236 -9.23 -8.97 13.31
C ALA A 236 -8.21 -9.66 14.25
N SER A 237 -7.19 -10.32 13.69
CA SER A 237 -6.21 -11.09 14.46
C SER A 237 -4.84 -11.17 13.77
N ASP A 238 -3.83 -11.63 14.51
CA ASP A 238 -2.52 -12.01 13.95
C ASP A 238 -2.66 -12.99 12.78
N ALA A 239 -3.54 -14.00 12.89
CA ALA A 239 -3.71 -15.04 11.88
C ALA A 239 -4.24 -14.46 10.56
N GLU A 240 -5.28 -13.62 10.62
CA GLU A 240 -5.82 -12.94 9.43
C GLU A 240 -4.81 -11.96 8.83
N CYS A 241 -4.08 -11.23 9.68
CA CYS A 241 -3.01 -10.32 9.24
C CYS A 241 -1.93 -11.09 8.49
N ILE A 242 -1.44 -12.21 9.03
CA ILE A 242 -0.44 -13.07 8.39
C ILE A 242 -0.97 -13.63 7.06
N ALA A 243 -2.21 -14.10 7.01
CA ALA A 243 -2.83 -14.58 5.77
C ALA A 243 -2.88 -13.47 4.71
N ALA A 244 -3.20 -12.23 5.12
CA ALA A 244 -3.18 -11.10 4.23
C ALA A 244 -1.77 -10.73 3.73
N VAL A 245 -0.74 -10.85 4.57
CA VAL A 245 0.67 -10.69 4.14
C VAL A 245 1.02 -11.72 3.06
N LYS A 246 0.69 -13.01 3.26
CA LYS A 246 0.93 -14.04 2.23
C LYS A 246 0.17 -13.72 0.93
N ARG A 247 -1.11 -13.39 1.05
CA ARG A 247 -1.96 -13.01 -0.11
C ARG A 247 -1.40 -11.80 -0.84
N TYR A 248 -0.96 -10.77 -0.14
CA TYR A 248 -0.29 -9.61 -0.74
C TYR A 248 0.96 -10.03 -1.52
N LEU A 249 1.87 -10.78 -0.90
CA LEU A 249 3.11 -11.25 -1.54
C LEU A 249 2.85 -12.12 -2.78
N SER A 250 1.72 -12.83 -2.82
CA SER A 250 1.33 -13.65 -3.97
C SER A 250 1.14 -12.84 -5.27
N PHE A 251 0.86 -11.53 -5.19
CA PHE A 251 0.69 -10.67 -6.36
C PHE A 251 2.02 -10.16 -6.93
N PHE A 252 3.12 -10.25 -6.18
CA PHE A 252 4.40 -9.63 -6.54
C PHE A 252 5.49 -10.67 -6.86
N PRO A 253 6.43 -10.35 -7.76
CA PRO A 253 7.67 -11.10 -7.92
C PRO A 253 8.54 -11.07 -6.65
N SER A 254 9.64 -11.81 -6.61
CA SER A 254 10.55 -11.79 -5.44
C SER A 254 11.38 -10.51 -5.39
N SER A 255 11.59 -9.91 -6.56
CA SER A 255 12.29 -8.64 -6.74
C SER A 255 11.83 -7.93 -8.02
N CYS A 256 12.30 -6.70 -8.22
CA CYS A 256 12.07 -5.91 -9.44
C CYS A 256 12.65 -6.52 -10.73
N ASP A 257 13.52 -7.53 -10.63
CA ASP A 257 14.19 -8.16 -11.78
C ASP A 257 13.35 -9.30 -12.40
N GLU A 258 12.21 -9.64 -11.80
CA GLU A 258 11.35 -10.77 -12.15
C GLU A 258 9.93 -10.32 -12.56
N GLU A 259 9.23 -11.14 -13.35
CA GLU A 259 7.81 -10.92 -13.65
C GLU A 259 6.91 -11.42 -12.49
N PRO A 260 5.76 -10.78 -12.24
CA PRO A 260 4.80 -11.26 -11.24
C PRO A 260 4.30 -12.67 -11.55
N PRO A 261 4.04 -13.50 -10.52
CA PRO A 261 3.64 -14.90 -10.72
C PRO A 261 2.25 -14.98 -11.34
N ARG A 262 2.13 -15.63 -12.51
CA ARG A 262 0.83 -15.99 -13.09
C ARG A 262 0.32 -17.29 -12.48
N LEU A 263 -0.95 -17.33 -12.11
CA LEU A 263 -1.61 -18.53 -11.58
C LEU A 263 -2.49 -19.18 -12.64
N PRO A 264 -2.65 -20.52 -12.63
CA PRO A 264 -3.70 -21.18 -13.40
C PRO A 264 -5.06 -20.62 -13.00
N VAL A 265 -5.94 -20.42 -13.97
CA VAL A 265 -7.28 -19.87 -13.76
C VAL A 265 -8.30 -20.65 -14.58
N THR A 266 -9.49 -20.85 -14.03
CA THR A 266 -10.62 -21.48 -14.72
C THR A 266 -11.66 -20.48 -15.19
N ASP A 267 -11.58 -19.23 -14.70
CA ASP A 267 -12.42 -18.12 -15.14
C ASP A 267 -12.05 -17.66 -16.57
N PRO A 268 -12.90 -17.91 -17.60
CA PRO A 268 -12.56 -17.60 -18.98
C PRO A 268 -12.30 -16.11 -19.19
N VAL A 269 -11.23 -15.78 -19.91
CA VAL A 269 -10.92 -14.40 -20.31
C VAL A 269 -12.00 -13.82 -21.23
N GLU A 270 -12.59 -14.67 -22.08
CA GLU A 270 -13.59 -14.30 -23.09
C GLU A 270 -15.01 -14.16 -22.53
N ARG A 271 -15.24 -14.37 -21.23
CA ARG A 271 -16.59 -14.28 -20.68
C ARG A 271 -17.13 -12.86 -20.80
N ARG A 272 -18.39 -12.76 -21.15
CA ARG A 272 -19.16 -11.51 -21.19
C ARG A 272 -19.93 -11.37 -19.88
N GLU A 273 -20.03 -10.16 -19.36
CA GLU A 273 -20.73 -9.89 -18.10
C GLU A 273 -21.98 -9.03 -18.32
N GLU A 274 -23.15 -9.67 -18.42
CA GLU A 274 -24.43 -9.00 -18.69
C GLU A 274 -24.78 -7.94 -17.66
N SER A 275 -24.40 -8.11 -16.39
CA SER A 275 -24.71 -7.13 -15.33
C SER A 275 -24.08 -5.74 -15.56
N LEU A 276 -23.10 -5.62 -16.46
CA LEU A 276 -22.48 -4.34 -16.81
C LEU A 276 -23.40 -3.43 -17.64
N LEU A 277 -24.42 -3.96 -18.31
CA LEU A 277 -25.41 -3.16 -19.04
C LEU A 277 -26.28 -2.32 -18.10
N ASP A 278 -26.52 -2.81 -16.88
CA ASP A 278 -27.37 -2.17 -15.87
C ASP A 278 -26.56 -1.48 -14.76
N LEU A 279 -25.24 -1.41 -14.88
CA LEU A 279 -24.36 -0.86 -13.85
C LEU A 279 -24.57 0.65 -13.67
N LEU A 280 -24.65 1.37 -14.78
CA LEU A 280 -24.75 2.83 -14.78
C LEU A 280 -26.22 3.26 -14.66
N PRO A 281 -26.55 4.21 -13.77
CA PRO A 281 -27.89 4.78 -13.74
C PRO A 281 -28.16 5.62 -14.99
N GLU A 282 -29.42 5.70 -15.41
CA GLU A 282 -29.85 6.52 -16.56
C GLU A 282 -29.42 8.00 -16.43
N SER A 283 -29.48 8.55 -15.20
CA SER A 283 -29.03 9.91 -14.94
C SER A 283 -27.52 9.96 -14.68
N PRO A 284 -26.74 10.76 -15.44
CA PRO A 284 -25.29 10.90 -15.23
C PRO A 284 -24.95 11.58 -13.90
N ARG A 285 -25.91 12.25 -13.26
CA ARG A 285 -25.77 12.85 -11.92
C ARG A 285 -25.83 11.82 -10.79
N ARG A 286 -26.38 10.63 -11.04
CA ARG A 286 -26.47 9.57 -10.04
C ARG A 286 -25.18 8.75 -9.99
N ALA A 287 -24.74 8.45 -8.78
CA ALA A 287 -23.57 7.61 -8.53
C ALA A 287 -23.91 6.12 -8.64
N TYR A 288 -22.89 5.31 -8.90
CA TYR A 288 -22.91 3.85 -8.84
C TYR A 288 -21.63 3.37 -8.14
N ASP A 289 -21.64 2.12 -7.70
CA ASP A 289 -20.50 1.51 -7.02
C ASP A 289 -19.54 0.87 -8.04
N MET A 290 -18.36 1.48 -8.20
CA MET A 290 -17.31 0.99 -9.11
C MET A 290 -16.77 -0.39 -8.70
N LEU A 291 -16.91 -0.80 -7.43
CA LEU A 291 -16.49 -2.13 -7.01
C LEU A 291 -17.29 -3.23 -7.72
N LYS A 292 -18.56 -2.98 -8.09
CA LYS A 292 -19.35 -3.93 -8.87
C LYS A 292 -18.73 -4.20 -10.25
N LEU A 293 -18.17 -3.17 -10.89
CA LEU A 293 -17.46 -3.32 -12.15
C LEU A 293 -16.15 -4.09 -11.96
N ILE A 294 -15.40 -3.78 -10.90
CA ILE A 294 -14.15 -4.48 -10.59
C ILE A 294 -14.44 -5.98 -10.34
N ASP A 295 -15.38 -6.29 -9.47
CA ASP A 295 -15.76 -7.67 -9.12
C ASP A 295 -16.29 -8.43 -10.36
N ALA A 296 -16.95 -7.73 -11.29
CA ALA A 296 -17.38 -8.29 -12.56
C ALA A 296 -16.21 -8.68 -13.49
N ILE A 297 -15.11 -7.93 -13.52
CA ILE A 297 -14.06 -8.12 -14.54
C ILE A 297 -12.86 -8.93 -14.07
N VAL A 298 -12.61 -9.02 -12.76
CA VAL A 298 -11.47 -9.75 -12.20
C VAL A 298 -11.78 -11.25 -12.07
N ASP A 299 -10.73 -12.07 -12.01
CA ASP A 299 -10.85 -13.51 -11.90
C ASP A 299 -11.70 -13.88 -10.67
N HIS A 300 -12.81 -14.58 -10.91
CA HIS A 300 -13.75 -15.04 -9.88
C HIS A 300 -14.32 -13.92 -8.97
N GLY A 301 -14.20 -12.65 -9.37
CA GLY A 301 -14.56 -11.51 -8.52
C GLY A 301 -13.66 -11.31 -7.31
N GLU A 302 -12.47 -11.91 -7.31
CA GLU A 302 -11.53 -11.81 -6.20
C GLU A 302 -10.55 -10.65 -6.38
N ARG A 303 -10.52 -9.77 -5.37
CA ARG A 303 -9.56 -8.67 -5.26
C ARG A 303 -9.00 -8.56 -3.85
N PHE A 304 -7.90 -7.81 -3.73
CA PHE A 304 -7.22 -7.46 -2.49
C PHE A 304 -7.13 -5.93 -2.40
N ASP A 305 -7.96 -5.33 -1.57
CA ASP A 305 -8.04 -3.87 -1.46
C ASP A 305 -6.88 -3.29 -0.65
N LEU A 306 -6.29 -2.20 -1.15
CA LEU A 306 -5.36 -1.37 -0.39
C LEU A 306 -6.04 -0.06 0.01
N LYS A 307 -5.93 0.31 1.28
CA LYS A 307 -6.53 1.50 1.88
C LYS A 307 -8.04 1.64 1.57
N PRO A 308 -8.89 0.61 1.76
CA PRO A 308 -10.31 0.67 1.39
C PRO A 308 -11.10 1.73 2.17
N ARG A 309 -10.58 2.20 3.32
CA ARG A 309 -11.26 3.17 4.21
C ARG A 309 -10.59 4.55 4.28
N TRP A 310 -9.52 4.78 3.53
CA TRP A 310 -8.87 6.09 3.38
C TRP A 310 -8.90 6.54 1.92
N ALA A 311 -9.11 7.85 1.70
CA ALA A 311 -9.28 8.47 0.38
C ALA A 311 -10.25 7.68 -0.52
N ARG A 312 -11.50 7.54 -0.05
CA ARG A 312 -12.48 6.58 -0.62
C ARG A 312 -13.00 6.97 -2.01
N SER A 313 -12.71 8.17 -2.51
CA SER A 313 -13.04 8.59 -3.87
C SER A 313 -12.20 7.92 -4.95
N ILE A 314 -11.08 7.29 -4.58
CA ILE A 314 -10.26 6.43 -5.45
C ILE A 314 -10.10 5.04 -4.81
N ILE A 315 -10.30 4.00 -5.62
CA ILE A 315 -10.07 2.60 -5.29
C ILE A 315 -8.67 2.23 -5.78
N THR A 316 -7.92 1.54 -4.93
CA THR A 316 -6.67 0.87 -5.27
C THR A 316 -6.77 -0.56 -4.79
N CYS A 317 -6.68 -1.53 -5.69
CA CYS A 317 -6.69 -2.94 -5.32
C CYS A 317 -5.80 -3.76 -6.24
N LEU A 318 -5.30 -4.88 -5.73
CA LEU A 318 -4.65 -5.91 -6.52
C LEU A 318 -5.69 -6.97 -6.89
N ALA A 319 -5.62 -7.48 -8.11
CA ALA A 319 -6.48 -8.55 -8.57
C ALA A 319 -5.74 -9.40 -9.60
N ARG A 320 -6.44 -10.37 -10.19
CA ARG A 320 -5.94 -11.13 -11.33
C ARG A 320 -6.93 -11.06 -12.49
N ILE A 321 -6.39 -11.04 -13.71
CA ILE A 321 -7.16 -11.19 -14.94
C ILE A 321 -6.42 -12.21 -15.79
N GLY A 322 -7.06 -13.35 -16.07
CA GLY A 322 -6.40 -14.44 -16.79
C GLY A 322 -5.22 -15.03 -16.00
N GLY A 323 -5.30 -15.02 -14.66
CA GLY A 323 -4.26 -15.51 -13.76
C GLY A 323 -3.11 -14.52 -13.52
N GLN A 324 -3.00 -13.46 -14.32
CA GLN A 324 -1.94 -12.46 -14.21
C GLN A 324 -2.28 -11.40 -13.16
N PRO A 325 -1.38 -11.09 -12.20
CA PRO A 325 -1.56 -9.98 -11.28
C PRO A 325 -1.75 -8.66 -12.02
N VAL A 326 -2.69 -7.84 -11.54
CA VAL A 326 -2.90 -6.47 -12.01
C VAL A 326 -3.15 -5.55 -10.81
N GLY A 327 -2.69 -4.31 -10.90
CA GLY A 327 -3.06 -3.22 -10.00
C GLY A 327 -4.17 -2.39 -10.63
N ILE A 328 -5.29 -2.22 -9.94
CA ILE A 328 -6.44 -1.46 -10.42
C ILE A 328 -6.50 -0.12 -9.71
N VAL A 329 -6.60 0.96 -10.49
CA VAL A 329 -6.83 2.33 -10.02
C VAL A 329 -8.14 2.82 -10.61
N ALA A 330 -9.14 3.06 -9.77
CA ALA A 330 -10.50 3.34 -10.23
C ALA A 330 -11.17 4.44 -9.43
N ASN A 331 -11.87 5.36 -10.08
CA ASN A 331 -12.68 6.35 -9.38
C ASN A 331 -13.91 5.69 -8.76
N GLN A 332 -14.33 6.15 -7.58
CA GLN A 332 -15.52 5.64 -6.87
C GLN A 332 -16.61 6.72 -6.82
N PRO A 333 -17.58 6.70 -7.75
CA PRO A 333 -18.61 7.73 -7.84
C PRO A 333 -19.48 7.85 -6.59
N THR A 334 -19.68 6.77 -5.81
CA THR A 334 -20.42 6.85 -4.53
C THR A 334 -19.69 7.65 -3.45
N GLN A 335 -18.43 8.02 -3.67
CA GLN A 335 -17.59 8.74 -2.73
C GLN A 335 -17.13 10.05 -3.39
N MET A 336 -17.76 11.16 -3.00
CA MET A 336 -17.47 12.50 -3.54
C MET A 336 -17.52 12.57 -5.09
N GLY A 337 -18.37 11.76 -5.73
CA GLY A 337 -18.51 11.74 -7.19
C GLY A 337 -17.30 11.18 -7.94
N GLY A 338 -16.35 10.51 -7.25
CA GLY A 338 -15.12 9.99 -7.85
C GLY A 338 -14.02 11.04 -8.06
N ILE A 339 -14.17 12.21 -7.43
CA ILE A 339 -13.24 13.34 -7.56
C ILE A 339 -11.88 13.04 -6.92
N LEU A 340 -10.81 13.59 -7.50
CA LEU A 340 -9.47 13.50 -6.94
C LEU A 340 -9.20 14.66 -5.98
N ASP A 341 -8.76 14.36 -4.76
CA ASP A 341 -8.34 15.32 -3.74
C ASP A 341 -6.89 15.05 -3.30
N VAL A 342 -6.46 15.69 -2.21
CA VAL A 342 -5.10 15.59 -1.68
C VAL A 342 -4.74 14.15 -1.35
N ASP A 343 -5.60 13.48 -0.56
CA ASP A 343 -5.36 12.12 -0.08
C ASP A 343 -5.51 11.09 -1.20
N ALA A 344 -6.49 11.25 -2.10
CA ALA A 344 -6.68 10.36 -3.25
C ALA A 344 -5.48 10.41 -4.20
N SER A 345 -4.88 11.60 -4.38
CA SER A 345 -3.67 11.76 -5.18
C SER A 345 -2.50 11.00 -4.58
N ASP A 346 -2.28 11.11 -3.26
CA ASP A 346 -1.21 10.41 -2.55
C ASP A 346 -1.42 8.89 -2.56
N LYS A 347 -2.66 8.43 -2.32
CA LYS A 347 -3.05 7.02 -2.39
C LYS A 347 -2.73 6.41 -3.76
N ALA A 348 -3.23 7.03 -4.83
CA ALA A 348 -3.05 6.51 -6.18
C ALA A 348 -1.57 6.57 -6.60
N ALA A 349 -0.87 7.68 -6.32
CA ALA A 349 0.54 7.83 -6.64
C ALA A 349 1.42 6.78 -5.95
N ARG A 350 1.16 6.46 -4.68
CA ARG A 350 1.93 5.42 -3.98
C ARG A 350 1.64 4.03 -4.54
N PHE A 351 0.37 3.71 -4.80
CA PHE A 351 -0.01 2.41 -5.35
C PHE A 351 0.56 2.17 -6.76
N MET A 352 0.53 3.18 -7.63
CA MET A 352 1.12 3.08 -8.97
C MET A 352 2.64 2.87 -8.92
N GLN A 353 3.36 3.53 -7.99
CA GLN A 353 4.81 3.31 -7.80
C GLN A 353 5.13 1.88 -7.39
N ILE A 354 4.34 1.30 -6.48
CA ILE A 354 4.53 -0.10 -6.04
C ILE A 354 4.31 -1.06 -7.22
N CYS A 355 3.24 -0.86 -7.99
CA CYS A 355 2.96 -1.70 -9.15
C CYS A 355 4.06 -1.59 -10.21
N ASP A 356 4.48 -0.36 -10.53
CA ASP A 356 5.54 -0.11 -11.52
C ASP A 356 6.89 -0.70 -11.10
N ALA A 357 7.28 -0.54 -9.83
CA ALA A 357 8.55 -1.06 -9.32
C ALA A 357 8.66 -2.59 -9.35
N PHE A 358 7.52 -3.29 -9.32
CA PHE A 358 7.46 -4.75 -9.26
C PHE A 358 6.77 -5.36 -10.46
N ASN A 359 6.79 -4.67 -11.61
CA ASN A 359 6.34 -5.17 -12.90
C ASN A 359 4.86 -5.61 -12.94
N VAL A 360 4.02 -5.06 -12.06
CA VAL A 360 2.58 -5.33 -12.02
C VAL A 360 1.86 -4.36 -12.97
N PRO A 361 1.19 -4.84 -14.03
CA PRO A 361 0.37 -4.01 -14.92
C PRO A 361 -0.66 -3.17 -14.18
N LEU A 362 -0.91 -1.97 -14.71
CA LEU A 362 -1.93 -1.06 -14.19
C LEU A 362 -3.17 -1.05 -15.08
N VAL A 363 -4.34 -1.15 -14.46
CA VAL A 363 -5.65 -1.03 -15.11
C VAL A 363 -6.38 0.17 -14.52
N PHE A 364 -6.79 1.10 -15.38
CA PHE A 364 -7.47 2.33 -15.02
C PHE A 364 -8.94 2.26 -15.40
N LEU A 365 -9.83 2.51 -14.44
CA LEU A 365 -11.27 2.57 -14.66
C LEU A 365 -11.74 4.00 -14.37
N GLN A 366 -11.98 4.77 -15.43
CA GLN A 366 -12.23 6.20 -15.31
C GLN A 366 -13.72 6.53 -15.16
N ASP A 367 -14.04 7.17 -14.03
CA ASP A 367 -15.25 7.99 -13.87
C ASP A 367 -14.92 9.19 -12.98
N VAL A 368 -14.04 10.05 -13.50
CA VAL A 368 -13.42 11.18 -12.81
C VAL A 368 -13.97 12.51 -13.34
N PRO A 369 -14.60 13.34 -12.48
CA PRO A 369 -15.03 14.68 -12.87
C PRO A 369 -13.89 15.72 -12.87
N GLY A 370 -12.70 15.34 -12.40
CA GLY A 370 -11.52 16.19 -12.30
C GLY A 370 -10.92 16.16 -10.89
N PHE A 371 -10.18 17.22 -10.55
CA PHE A 371 -9.68 17.47 -9.20
C PHE A 371 -10.65 18.35 -8.41
N MET A 372 -10.64 18.19 -7.09
CA MET A 372 -11.38 19.05 -6.18
C MET A 372 -10.87 20.48 -6.29
N ILE A 373 -11.80 21.42 -6.31
CA ILE A 373 -11.54 22.86 -6.34
C ILE A 373 -12.03 23.50 -5.04
N GLY A 374 -11.40 24.59 -4.63
CA GLY A 374 -11.81 25.39 -3.47
C GLY A 374 -10.63 25.73 -2.56
N SER A 375 -10.77 26.83 -1.82
CA SER A 375 -9.67 27.39 -1.01
C SER A 375 -9.08 26.40 -0.01
N LYS A 376 -9.90 25.51 0.57
CA LYS A 376 -9.42 24.49 1.51
C LYS A 376 -8.35 23.58 0.89
N VAL A 377 -8.66 22.96 -0.24
CA VAL A 377 -7.72 22.03 -0.91
C VAL A 377 -6.53 22.77 -1.53
N GLU A 378 -6.71 24.02 -1.93
CA GLU A 378 -5.59 24.89 -2.35
C GLU A 378 -4.61 25.14 -1.19
N HIS A 379 -5.10 25.44 0.02
CA HIS A 379 -4.26 25.65 1.19
C HIS A 379 -3.60 24.36 1.71
N GLU A 380 -4.23 23.20 1.50
CA GLU A 380 -3.64 21.89 1.77
C GLU A 380 -2.56 21.52 0.72
N GLY A 381 -2.52 22.24 -0.40
CA GLY A 381 -1.52 22.06 -1.46
C GLY A 381 -1.93 21.06 -2.53
N ILE A 382 -3.21 21.01 -2.92
CA ILE A 382 -3.70 20.08 -3.95
C ILE A 382 -2.87 20.07 -5.23
N ILE A 383 -2.28 21.20 -5.63
CA ILE A 383 -1.42 21.28 -6.82
C ILE A 383 -0.20 20.34 -6.70
N ARG A 384 0.53 20.37 -5.57
CA ARG A 384 1.71 19.49 -5.38
C ARG A 384 1.32 18.02 -5.21
N HIS A 385 0.17 17.75 -4.59
CA HIS A 385 -0.36 16.40 -4.43
C HIS A 385 -0.86 15.81 -5.77
N GLY A 386 -1.62 16.58 -6.56
CA GLY A 386 -2.02 16.19 -7.91
C GLY A 386 -0.83 16.03 -8.86
N ALA A 387 0.18 16.91 -8.74
CA ALA A 387 1.43 16.79 -9.50
C ALA A 387 2.23 15.53 -9.12
N LYS A 388 2.14 15.04 -7.88
CA LYS A 388 2.73 13.76 -7.45
C LYS A 388 2.12 12.59 -8.23
N MET A 389 0.79 12.54 -8.32
CA MET A 389 0.07 11.54 -9.12
C MET A 389 0.42 11.64 -10.60
N LEU A 390 0.45 12.85 -11.16
CA LEU A 390 0.84 13.10 -12.55
C LEU A 390 2.27 12.63 -12.84
N HIS A 391 3.23 12.99 -11.98
CA HIS A 391 4.63 12.62 -12.12
C HIS A 391 4.79 11.10 -12.12
N VAL A 392 4.15 10.40 -11.17
CA VAL A 392 4.18 8.94 -11.11
C VAL A 392 3.57 8.33 -12.36
N MET A 393 2.41 8.83 -12.79
CA MET A 393 1.71 8.29 -13.95
C MET A 393 2.56 8.39 -15.22
N ALA A 394 3.19 9.56 -15.44
CA ALA A 394 4.08 9.77 -16.58
C ALA A 394 5.36 8.92 -16.49
N ALA A 395 5.86 8.65 -15.28
CA ALA A 395 7.06 7.86 -15.07
C ALA A 395 6.82 6.36 -15.31
N ALA A 396 5.63 5.85 -15.02
CA ALA A 396 5.32 4.42 -15.06
C ALA A 396 5.56 3.79 -16.44
N THR A 397 6.26 2.66 -16.45
CA THR A 397 6.70 1.93 -17.65
C THR A 397 6.06 0.56 -17.81
N VAL A 398 5.44 0.02 -16.75
CA VAL A 398 4.62 -1.19 -16.84
C VAL A 398 3.50 -1.07 -17.88
N PRO A 399 2.91 -2.20 -18.31
CA PRO A 399 1.68 -2.19 -19.09
C PRO A 399 0.59 -1.35 -18.41
N LYS A 400 -0.11 -0.53 -19.20
CA LYS A 400 -1.16 0.38 -18.75
C LYS A 400 -2.39 0.23 -19.64
N ILE A 401 -3.50 -0.22 -19.07
CA ILE A 401 -4.76 -0.40 -19.78
C ILE A 401 -5.79 0.57 -19.21
N THR A 402 -6.47 1.32 -20.07
CA THR A 402 -7.47 2.32 -19.65
C THR A 402 -8.84 1.96 -20.21
N VAL A 403 -9.83 1.94 -19.33
CA VAL A 403 -11.25 1.85 -19.67
C VAL A 403 -11.95 3.12 -19.17
N VAL A 404 -12.43 3.95 -20.09
CA VAL A 404 -13.24 5.12 -19.75
C VAL A 404 -14.69 4.67 -19.62
N VAL A 405 -15.16 4.54 -18.38
CA VAL A 405 -16.50 4.03 -18.06
C VAL A 405 -17.54 5.13 -18.26
N ARG A 406 -17.27 6.33 -17.74
CA ARG A 406 -18.16 7.49 -17.87
C ARG A 406 -17.37 8.79 -17.95
N LYS A 407 -17.19 9.53 -16.84
CA LYS A 407 -16.52 10.85 -16.89
C LYS A 407 -14.99 10.70 -16.98
N ALA A 408 -14.38 11.50 -17.83
CA ALA A 408 -12.93 11.62 -17.96
C ALA A 408 -12.57 13.07 -18.25
N TYR A 409 -12.58 13.89 -17.20
CA TYR A 409 -12.50 15.34 -17.35
C TYR A 409 -11.17 15.95 -16.91
N GLY A 410 -10.71 16.91 -17.72
CA GLY A 410 -9.59 17.80 -17.42
C GLY A 410 -8.34 17.05 -16.96
N ALA A 411 -7.71 17.54 -15.90
CA ALA A 411 -6.53 16.89 -15.34
C ALA A 411 -6.81 15.48 -14.77
N GLY A 412 -8.06 15.15 -14.43
CA GLY A 412 -8.45 13.80 -14.01
C GLY A 412 -8.20 12.76 -15.10
N TYR A 413 -8.54 13.09 -16.36
CA TYR A 413 -8.25 12.22 -17.52
C TYR A 413 -6.74 11.96 -17.67
N TYR A 414 -5.92 12.97 -17.41
CA TYR A 414 -4.46 12.87 -17.53
C TYR A 414 -3.88 11.88 -16.51
N VAL A 415 -4.16 12.11 -15.23
CA VAL A 415 -3.55 11.31 -14.16
C VAL A 415 -4.11 9.90 -14.05
N MET A 416 -5.29 9.65 -14.63
CA MET A 416 -5.90 8.31 -14.76
C MET A 416 -5.46 7.58 -16.04
N CYS A 417 -4.30 7.92 -16.61
CA CYS A 417 -3.73 7.31 -17.82
C CYS A 417 -4.52 7.60 -19.12
N GLY A 418 -4.76 8.88 -19.40
CA GLY A 418 -5.23 9.35 -20.72
C GLY A 418 -4.19 9.15 -21.83
N ARG A 419 -4.53 9.42 -23.09
CA ARG A 419 -3.74 9.06 -24.28
C ARG A 419 -2.27 9.53 -24.24
N ALA A 420 -2.00 10.73 -23.73
CA ALA A 420 -0.65 11.28 -23.63
C ALA A 420 0.26 10.53 -22.63
N TYR A 421 -0.32 9.69 -21.78
CA TYR A 421 0.37 8.90 -20.76
C TYR A 421 0.61 7.45 -21.22
N GLU A 422 0.60 7.23 -22.54
CA GLU A 422 1.02 5.97 -23.18
C GLU A 422 0.31 4.71 -22.64
N PRO A 423 -1.04 4.69 -22.58
CA PRO A 423 -1.76 3.44 -22.39
C PRO A 423 -1.44 2.50 -23.57
N ASP A 424 -1.23 1.22 -23.29
CA ASP A 424 -1.07 0.19 -24.32
C ASP A 424 -2.40 -0.14 -25.00
N LEU A 425 -3.50 0.06 -24.27
CA LEU A 425 -4.86 0.03 -24.78
C LEU A 425 -5.70 1.04 -24.02
N ILE A 426 -6.43 1.90 -24.73
CA ILE A 426 -7.40 2.84 -24.19
C ILE A 426 -8.74 2.66 -24.91
N VAL A 427 -9.75 2.21 -24.19
CA VAL A 427 -11.10 1.99 -24.71
C VAL A 427 -12.11 2.81 -23.92
N GLY A 428 -13.23 3.15 -24.56
CA GLY A 428 -14.36 3.80 -23.92
C GLY A 428 -15.60 2.91 -23.91
N TRP A 429 -16.45 3.06 -22.91
CA TRP A 429 -17.84 2.63 -23.00
C TRP A 429 -18.65 3.61 -23.86
N PRO A 430 -19.85 3.26 -24.34
CA PRO A 430 -20.72 4.20 -25.05
C PRO A 430 -21.10 5.43 -24.22
N THR A 431 -21.02 5.30 -22.89
CA THR A 431 -21.25 6.35 -21.89
C THR A 431 -20.02 7.21 -21.57
N ALA A 432 -18.88 6.96 -22.22
CA ALA A 432 -17.65 7.70 -21.98
C ALA A 432 -17.80 9.18 -22.39
N GLU A 433 -17.25 10.05 -21.56
CA GLU A 433 -17.29 11.50 -21.72
C GLU A 433 -15.89 12.05 -21.46
N ILE A 434 -15.12 12.22 -22.53
CA ILE A 434 -13.76 12.78 -22.47
C ILE A 434 -13.83 14.25 -22.85
N SER A 435 -13.46 15.15 -21.93
CA SER A 435 -13.62 16.59 -22.10
C SER A 435 -12.66 17.39 -21.22
N VAL A 436 -12.45 18.67 -21.52
CA VAL A 436 -11.69 19.58 -20.66
C VAL A 436 -12.37 19.81 -19.30
N MET A 437 -13.71 19.80 -19.27
CA MET A 437 -14.53 19.88 -18.06
C MET A 437 -15.97 19.45 -18.38
N GLY A 438 -16.82 19.31 -17.35
CA GLY A 438 -18.24 19.05 -17.55
C GLY A 438 -19.03 20.27 -18.07
N PRO A 439 -20.19 20.07 -18.72
CA PRO A 439 -20.98 21.16 -19.33
C PRO A 439 -21.38 22.28 -18.35
N GLU A 440 -21.72 21.94 -17.11
CA GLU A 440 -22.07 22.91 -16.08
C GLU A 440 -20.89 23.83 -15.73
N GLY A 441 -19.67 23.27 -15.68
CA GLY A 441 -18.44 24.03 -15.46
C GLY A 441 -18.14 24.98 -16.63
N MET A 442 -18.29 24.50 -17.88
CA MET A 442 -18.09 25.32 -19.07
C MET A 442 -19.05 26.51 -19.09
N LEU A 443 -20.33 26.25 -18.80
CA LEU A 443 -21.34 27.31 -18.74
C LEU A 443 -21.03 28.30 -17.62
N GLY A 444 -20.56 27.84 -16.45
CA GLY A 444 -20.16 28.73 -15.36
C GLY A 444 -19.10 29.75 -15.76
N ILE A 445 -18.10 29.34 -16.56
CA ILE A 445 -17.05 30.23 -17.08
C ILE A 445 -17.60 31.16 -18.16
N ALA A 446 -18.40 30.63 -19.08
CA ALA A 446 -18.95 31.41 -20.19
C ALA A 446 -20.05 32.40 -19.74
N ALA A 447 -20.77 32.09 -18.66
CA ALA A 447 -21.96 32.81 -18.22
C ALA A 447 -21.67 34.30 -17.95
N LYS A 448 -20.56 34.63 -17.29
CA LYS A 448 -20.19 36.03 -17.03
C LYS A 448 -20.00 36.84 -18.32
N LYS A 449 -19.46 36.22 -19.37
CA LYS A 449 -19.28 36.87 -20.68
C LYS A 449 -20.60 37.01 -21.44
N MET A 450 -21.52 36.06 -21.28
CA MET A 450 -22.78 36.01 -22.04
C MET A 450 -23.92 36.78 -21.37
N PHE A 451 -23.95 36.84 -20.04
CA PHE A 451 -25.05 37.39 -19.24
C PHE A 451 -24.60 38.49 -18.28
N GLY A 452 -23.31 38.85 -18.24
CA GLY A 452 -22.78 39.83 -17.30
C GLY A 452 -22.85 39.31 -15.85
N ASP A 453 -23.26 40.19 -14.94
CA ASP A 453 -23.50 39.82 -13.52
C ASP A 453 -24.90 39.23 -13.29
N ALA A 454 -25.77 39.21 -14.32
CA ALA A 454 -27.09 38.61 -14.21
C ALA A 454 -27.02 37.08 -14.43
N PRO A 455 -27.71 36.28 -13.61
CA PRO A 455 -27.78 34.85 -13.84
C PRO A 455 -28.60 34.54 -15.10
N PRO A 456 -28.21 33.55 -15.92
CA PRO A 456 -29.01 33.12 -17.05
C PRO A 456 -30.37 32.58 -16.58
N PRO A 457 -31.46 32.84 -17.33
CA PRO A 457 -32.76 32.22 -17.06
C PRO A 457 -32.63 30.69 -16.97
N PRO A 458 -33.37 30.01 -16.06
CA PRO A 458 -33.23 28.57 -15.86
C PRO A 458 -33.40 27.73 -17.13
N GLU A 459 -34.37 28.05 -18.01
CA GLU A 459 -34.55 27.30 -19.25
C GLU A 459 -33.39 27.50 -20.24
N VAL A 460 -32.87 28.74 -20.33
CA VAL A 460 -31.70 29.05 -21.17
C VAL A 460 -30.47 28.32 -20.65
N LYS A 461 -30.25 28.33 -19.33
CA LYS A 461 -29.15 27.61 -18.68
C LYS A 461 -29.21 26.12 -19.00
N GLN A 462 -30.38 25.51 -18.84
CA GLN A 462 -30.58 24.08 -19.09
C GLN A 462 -30.40 23.74 -20.58
N GLY A 463 -30.97 24.52 -21.50
CA GLY A 463 -30.78 24.33 -22.94
C GLY A 463 -29.31 24.46 -23.38
N MET A 464 -28.55 25.38 -22.76
CA MET A 464 -27.11 25.52 -23.02
C MET A 464 -26.31 24.32 -22.49
N ILE A 465 -26.62 23.82 -21.30
CA ILE A 465 -26.00 22.60 -20.73
C ILE A 465 -26.26 21.42 -21.66
N GLU A 466 -27.48 21.23 -22.13
CA GLU A 466 -27.85 20.14 -23.05
C GLU A 466 -27.14 20.26 -24.40
N ALA A 467 -27.02 21.48 -24.94
CA ALA A 467 -26.28 21.72 -26.17
C ALA A 467 -24.78 21.41 -26.02
N LEU A 468 -24.17 21.80 -24.89
CA LEU A 468 -22.78 21.47 -24.58
C LEU A 468 -22.58 19.97 -24.36
N GLN A 469 -23.52 19.29 -23.67
CA GLN A 469 -23.47 17.85 -23.45
C GLN A 469 -23.46 17.07 -24.77
N LYS A 470 -24.26 17.47 -25.77
CA LYS A 470 -24.26 16.86 -27.11
C LYS A 470 -22.92 16.99 -27.86
N ASN A 471 -22.06 17.91 -27.43
CA ASN A 471 -20.72 18.07 -28.02
C ASN A 471 -19.68 17.14 -27.37
N ILE A 472 -19.94 16.64 -26.16
CA ILE A 472 -19.09 15.67 -25.48
C ILE A 472 -19.55 14.28 -25.92
N ASP A 473 -18.87 13.76 -26.94
CA ASP A 473 -19.28 12.56 -27.66
C ASP A 473 -18.07 11.64 -27.90
N VAL A 474 -18.09 10.45 -27.30
CA VAL A 474 -17.02 9.45 -27.43
C VAL A 474 -16.81 9.01 -28.87
N MET A 475 -17.86 9.01 -29.71
CA MET A 475 -17.73 8.61 -31.11
C MET A 475 -16.88 9.60 -31.90
N LYS A 476 -16.90 10.90 -31.53
CA LYS A 476 -15.95 11.88 -32.10
C LYS A 476 -14.53 11.55 -31.66
N VAL A 477 -14.31 11.26 -30.38
CA VAL A 477 -12.99 10.93 -29.84
C VAL A 477 -12.39 9.70 -30.53
N ALA A 478 -13.20 8.65 -30.71
CA ALA A 478 -12.82 7.45 -31.45
C ALA A 478 -12.61 7.73 -32.95
N GLY A 479 -13.47 8.55 -33.57
CA GLY A 479 -13.33 8.96 -34.97
C GLY A 479 -12.03 9.73 -35.26
N TRP A 480 -11.47 10.42 -34.27
CA TRP A 480 -10.14 11.04 -34.34
C TRP A 480 -8.99 10.08 -34.03
N GLY A 481 -9.28 8.82 -33.66
CA GLY A 481 -8.28 7.83 -33.25
C GLY A 481 -7.57 8.16 -31.93
N LEU A 482 -8.22 8.92 -31.04
CA LEU A 482 -7.65 9.31 -29.74
C LEU A 482 -7.87 8.25 -28.65
N ILE A 483 -8.81 7.35 -28.88
CA ILE A 483 -8.99 6.08 -28.16
C ILE A 483 -9.02 4.94 -29.20
N ASP A 484 -8.69 3.73 -28.77
CA ASP A 484 -8.52 2.59 -29.67
C ASP A 484 -9.86 1.95 -30.07
N ASP A 485 -10.87 1.98 -29.19
CA ASP A 485 -12.23 1.51 -29.50
C ASP A 485 -13.30 2.06 -28.54
N VAL A 486 -14.56 2.02 -28.97
CA VAL A 486 -15.77 2.13 -28.12
C VAL A 486 -16.39 0.75 -28.00
N ILE A 487 -16.23 0.11 -26.84
CA ILE A 487 -16.57 -1.31 -26.65
C ILE A 487 -17.97 -1.49 -26.03
N ASP A 488 -18.57 -2.66 -26.25
CA ASP A 488 -19.71 -3.13 -25.44
C ASP A 488 -19.23 -3.30 -23.98
N PRO A 489 -19.90 -2.70 -22.97
CA PRO A 489 -19.53 -2.84 -21.57
C PRO A 489 -19.27 -4.29 -21.12
N ARG A 490 -20.02 -5.25 -21.66
CA ARG A 490 -19.89 -6.68 -21.33
C ARG A 490 -18.56 -7.28 -21.75
N ASP A 491 -17.85 -6.66 -22.70
CA ASP A 491 -16.57 -7.12 -23.23
C ASP A 491 -15.36 -6.50 -22.50
N THR A 492 -15.59 -5.74 -21.43
CA THR A 492 -14.53 -5.04 -20.68
C THR A 492 -13.42 -5.99 -20.19
N ARG A 493 -13.78 -7.15 -19.62
CA ARG A 493 -12.80 -8.16 -19.18
C ARG A 493 -11.93 -8.65 -20.33
N ARG A 494 -12.55 -9.00 -21.47
CA ARG A 494 -11.86 -9.41 -22.69
C ARG A 494 -10.89 -8.32 -23.14
N ALA A 495 -11.36 -7.09 -23.29
CA ALA A 495 -10.53 -5.96 -23.74
C ALA A 495 -9.29 -5.79 -22.85
N ILE A 496 -9.46 -5.84 -21.53
CA ILE A 496 -8.33 -5.72 -20.60
C ILE A 496 -7.34 -6.87 -20.78
N ALA A 497 -7.82 -8.11 -20.82
CA ALA A 497 -6.95 -9.27 -20.97
C ALA A 497 -6.16 -9.26 -22.29
N TRP A 498 -6.78 -8.87 -23.40
CA TRP A 498 -6.10 -8.70 -24.68
C TRP A 498 -5.09 -7.56 -24.65
N GLY A 499 -5.40 -6.45 -23.98
CA GLY A 499 -4.44 -5.37 -23.73
C GLY A 499 -3.22 -5.84 -22.92
N LEU A 500 -3.43 -6.67 -21.90
CA LEU A 500 -2.34 -7.27 -21.11
C LEU A 500 -1.47 -8.21 -21.96
N GLU A 501 -2.08 -9.01 -22.85
CA GLU A 501 -1.32 -9.89 -23.74
C GLU A 501 -0.54 -9.10 -24.80
N LEU A 502 -1.15 -8.05 -25.38
CA LEU A 502 -0.48 -7.13 -26.31
C LEU A 502 0.77 -6.50 -25.69
N ALA A 503 0.66 -6.03 -24.45
CA ALA A 503 1.72 -5.35 -23.74
C ALA A 503 2.71 -6.29 -23.02
N ARG A 504 2.57 -7.61 -23.16
CA ARG A 504 3.32 -8.60 -22.37
C ARG A 504 4.83 -8.46 -22.46
N LYS A 505 5.36 -8.06 -23.62
CA LYS A 505 6.80 -7.88 -23.86
C LYS A 505 7.21 -6.40 -23.89
N LYS A 506 6.35 -5.50 -23.39
CA LYS A 506 6.60 -4.06 -23.38
C LYS A 506 7.92 -3.76 -22.68
N ARG A 507 8.72 -2.91 -23.32
CA ARG A 507 9.90 -2.27 -22.73
C ARG A 507 9.88 -0.81 -23.13
N VAL A 508 9.94 0.07 -22.14
CA VAL A 508 9.97 1.51 -22.34
C VAL A 508 11.19 2.05 -21.63
N GLU A 509 12.09 2.66 -22.39
CA GLU A 509 13.26 3.33 -21.83
C GLU A 509 12.92 4.78 -21.49
N ARG A 510 13.41 5.25 -20.34
CA ARG A 510 13.34 6.66 -19.93
C ARG A 510 14.76 7.22 -19.87
N PRO A 511 14.95 8.55 -20.01
CA PRO A 511 16.27 9.16 -19.92
C PRO A 511 17.01 8.78 -18.62
N GLU A 512 18.29 8.43 -18.75
CA GLU A 512 19.14 8.03 -17.62
C GLU A 512 19.25 9.15 -16.58
N LYS A 513 19.04 8.82 -15.31
CA LYS A 513 19.16 9.74 -14.17
C LYS A 513 19.31 8.96 -12.88
N LYS A 514 19.91 9.58 -11.85
CA LYS A 514 20.01 8.96 -10.51
C LYS A 514 18.65 8.65 -9.89
N ARG A 515 17.67 9.54 -10.09
CA ARG A 515 16.25 9.38 -9.72
C ARG A 515 15.43 10.56 -10.27
N GLY A 516 14.11 10.41 -10.31
CA GLY A 516 13.19 11.54 -10.51
C GLY A 516 13.14 12.48 -9.30
N ILE A 517 12.62 13.70 -9.50
CA ILE A 517 12.34 14.67 -8.44
C ILE A 517 10.83 14.75 -8.32
N ILE A 518 10.26 13.86 -7.50
CA ILE A 518 8.82 13.80 -7.27
C ILE A 518 8.38 14.99 -6.38
N PRO A 519 7.23 15.64 -6.66
CA PRO A 519 6.61 16.56 -5.73
C PRO A 519 6.30 15.89 -4.38
N VAL A 520 6.54 16.58 -3.26
CA VAL A 520 6.32 16.06 -1.90
C VAL A 520 5.13 16.73 -1.25
#